data_AF-A0AAN8WV85-F1
#
_entry.id   AF-A0AAN8WV85-F1
#
_cell.length_a   1.000
_cell.length_b   1.000
_cell.length_c   1.000
_cell.angle_alpha   90.00
_cell.angle_beta   90.00
_cell.angle_gamma   90.00
#
_symmetry.space_group_name_H-M   'P 1'
#
loop_
_entity.id
_entity.type
_entity.pdbx_description
1 polymer ?
#
loop_
_entity_poly.entity_id
_entity_poly.type
_entity_poly.pdbx_seq_one_letter_code
_entity_poly.pdbx_strand_id
1 'polypeptide(L)'
;MITGRVKPTVITKKTTLITGKEKTTVVTGRVKTTVITERVKTSGITGRVKITVLYGRVKTTVITRRVKTNLITERIKTTMITGRVNTTVKTGRVKTTMITGRVKTTVITERVKITVITGRVETIVEWKSKDHIDDCMSKEHSDNWKTLLTRE
;
A
#
# COMPACT_ATOMS: atom_id res chain seq x y z
N MET A 1 16.66 32.13 21.14
CA MET A 1 16.50 30.85 20.41
C MET A 1 15.31 30.12 21.00
N ILE A 2 14.18 30.05 20.29
CA ILE A 2 12.99 29.33 20.79
C ILE A 2 13.22 27.83 20.54
N THR A 3 13.57 27.08 21.58
CA THR A 3 13.57 25.62 21.56
C THR A 3 12.13 25.13 21.69
N GLY A 4 11.38 25.19 20.60
CA GLY A 4 10.01 24.69 20.53
C GLY A 4 9.99 23.17 20.60
N ARG A 5 9.53 22.61 21.72
CA ARG A 5 9.26 21.18 21.88
C ARG A 5 8.14 20.78 20.91
N VAL A 6 8.49 20.23 19.75
CA VAL A 6 7.52 19.71 18.78
C VAL A 6 6.78 18.54 19.45
N LYS A 7 5.52 18.75 19.87
CA LYS A 7 4.66 17.66 20.32
C LYS A 7 4.57 16.65 19.16
N PRO A 8 4.92 15.36 19.32
CA PRO A 8 4.81 14.42 18.23
C PRO A 8 3.32 14.24 17.89
N THR A 9 2.93 14.70 16.70
CA THR A 9 1.58 14.49 16.16
C THR A 9 1.39 12.99 15.91
N VAL A 10 0.74 12.35 16.87
CA VAL A 10 0.32 10.94 16.96
C VAL A 10 1.47 9.91 17.02
N ILE A 11 1.81 9.45 18.23
CA ILE A 11 2.75 8.33 18.44
C ILE A 11 2.10 6.98 18.10
N THR A 12 0.79 6.82 18.34
CA THR A 12 0.02 5.63 17.95
C THR A 12 -1.46 5.97 17.77
N LYS A 13 -2.10 5.49 16.71
CA LYS A 13 -3.55 5.60 16.47
C LYS A 13 -4.14 4.26 16.04
N LYS A 14 -5.29 3.92 16.63
CA LYS A 14 -6.11 2.77 16.24
C LYS A 14 -7.54 3.25 15.97
N THR A 15 -8.09 2.90 14.82
CA THR A 15 -9.42 3.33 14.40
C THR A 15 -10.17 2.16 13.77
N THR A 16 -11.45 2.02 14.13
CA THR A 16 -12.38 1.08 13.51
C THR A 16 -13.61 1.87 13.10
N LEU A 17 -14.02 1.75 11.84
CA LEU A 17 -15.23 2.36 11.29
C LEU A 17 -16.06 1.29 10.58
N ILE A 18 -17.37 1.35 10.71
CA ILE A 18 -18.29 0.49 9.96
C ILE A 18 -18.54 1.16 8.61
N THR A 19 -19.02 2.40 8.66
CA THR A 19 -19.10 3.36 7.56
C THR A 19 -18.35 4.63 7.97
N GLY A 20 -17.78 5.34 7.01
CA GLY A 20 -17.15 6.65 7.20
C GLY A 20 -15.82 6.86 6.45
N LYS A 21 -15.46 8.14 6.28
CA LYS A 21 -14.19 8.56 5.70
C LYS A 21 -13.15 8.74 6.79
N GLU A 22 -12.03 8.05 6.68
CA GLU A 22 -10.90 8.24 7.61
C GLU A 22 -9.78 9.03 6.93
N LYS A 23 -9.34 10.10 7.59
CA LYS A 23 -8.15 10.85 7.21
C LYS A 23 -7.20 10.92 8.40
N THR A 24 -6.00 10.40 8.22
CA THR A 24 -4.97 10.38 9.27
C THR A 24 -3.65 10.93 8.73
N THR A 25 -3.02 11.81 9.52
CA THR A 25 -1.67 12.31 9.28
C THR A 25 -0.81 12.03 10.52
N VAL A 26 0.35 11.39 10.32
CA VAL A 26 1.26 11.00 11.40
C VAL A 26 2.69 11.40 11.08
N VAL A 27 3.33 12.11 11.99
CA VAL A 27 4.75 12.47 11.85
C VAL A 27 5.62 11.26 12.20
N THR A 28 5.47 10.75 13.42
CA THR A 28 6.22 9.59 13.96
C THR A 28 5.28 8.72 14.77
N GLY A 29 5.12 7.44 14.44
CA GLY A 29 4.25 6.57 15.25
C GLY A 29 3.50 5.52 14.47
N ARG A 30 2.70 4.66 15.11
CA ARG A 30 2.00 3.52 14.46
C ARG A 30 0.53 3.83 14.13
N VAL A 31 0.05 3.40 12.96
CA VAL A 31 -1.38 3.55 12.58
C VAL A 31 -1.98 2.19 12.28
N LYS A 32 -3.12 1.88 12.90
CA LYS A 32 -3.94 0.71 12.59
C LYS A 32 -5.37 1.15 12.29
N THR A 33 -5.82 0.92 11.06
CA THR A 33 -7.18 1.28 10.63
C THR A 33 -7.90 0.05 10.10
N THR A 34 -9.12 -0.17 10.56
CA THR A 34 -10.06 -1.15 10.02
C THR A 34 -11.32 -0.43 9.55
N VAL A 35 -11.71 -0.61 8.29
CA VAL A 35 -12.97 -0.05 7.74
C VAL A 35 -13.74 -1.13 6.99
N ILE A 36 -15.06 -1.19 7.17
CA ILE A 36 -15.88 -2.19 6.48
C ILE A 36 -16.27 -1.67 5.09
N THR A 37 -16.89 -0.50 5.00
CA THR A 37 -17.24 0.16 3.75
C THR A 37 -16.72 1.60 3.80
N GLU A 38 -15.90 2.04 2.82
CA GLU A 38 -15.60 3.45 2.41
C GLU A 38 -14.12 3.80 2.09
N ARG A 39 -13.63 5.00 2.43
CA ARG A 39 -12.38 5.62 1.95
C ARG A 39 -11.43 5.89 3.11
N VAL A 40 -10.20 5.41 2.96
CA VAL A 40 -9.10 5.67 3.90
C VAL A 40 -8.00 6.47 3.21
N LYS A 41 -7.64 7.60 3.80
CA LYS A 41 -6.49 8.42 3.39
C LYS A 41 -5.51 8.53 4.55
N THR A 42 -4.30 8.01 4.33
CA THR A 42 -3.24 8.07 5.34
C THR A 42 -1.99 8.72 4.77
N SER A 43 -1.47 9.73 5.46
CA SER A 43 -0.16 10.32 5.19
C SER A 43 0.76 10.18 6.40
N GLY A 44 2.05 9.94 6.17
CA GLY A 44 2.99 10.03 7.27
C GLY A 44 4.46 9.99 6.91
N ILE A 45 5.30 10.37 7.87
CA ILE A 45 6.74 10.56 7.66
C ILE A 45 7.51 9.31 8.10
N THR A 46 7.38 8.85 9.35
CA THR A 46 8.12 7.70 9.90
C THR A 46 7.27 6.67 10.68
N GLY A 47 7.39 5.37 10.32
CA GLY A 47 7.14 4.17 11.19
C GLY A 47 5.83 3.31 11.19
N ARG A 48 5.60 2.24 10.42
CA ARG A 48 4.45 1.25 10.44
C ARG A 48 2.96 1.69 10.28
N VAL A 49 2.40 1.57 9.07
CA VAL A 49 0.93 1.67 8.81
C VAL A 49 0.35 0.27 8.56
N LYS A 50 -0.78 -0.07 9.19
CA LYS A 50 -1.59 -1.25 8.88
C LYS A 50 -3.03 -0.83 8.57
N ILE A 51 -3.51 -1.18 7.39
CA ILE A 51 -4.87 -0.87 6.94
C ILE A 51 -5.55 -2.18 6.53
N THR A 52 -6.74 -2.42 7.05
CA THR A 52 -7.65 -3.47 6.59
C THR A 52 -8.94 -2.81 6.13
N VAL A 53 -9.33 -3.08 4.89
CA VAL A 53 -10.60 -2.59 4.33
C VAL A 53 -11.35 -3.74 3.68
N LEU A 54 -12.66 -3.83 3.89
CA LEU A 54 -13.50 -4.85 3.24
C LEU A 54 -13.92 -4.37 1.84
N TYR A 55 -14.58 -3.22 1.77
CA TYR A 55 -15.01 -2.55 0.55
C TYR A 55 -14.55 -1.10 0.60
N GLY A 56 -13.67 -0.67 -0.30
CA GLY A 56 -13.25 0.73 -0.25
C GLY A 56 -11.97 1.15 -0.95
N ARG A 57 -11.76 2.47 -1.03
CA ARG A 57 -10.53 3.03 -1.62
C ARG A 57 -9.51 3.38 -0.54
N VAL A 58 -8.29 2.89 -0.71
CA VAL A 58 -7.17 3.22 0.17
C VAL A 58 -6.15 4.06 -0.58
N LYS A 59 -5.85 5.25 -0.04
CA LYS A 59 -4.71 6.08 -0.49
C LYS A 59 -3.72 6.22 0.65
N THR A 60 -2.49 5.78 0.43
CA THR A 60 -1.41 5.87 1.41
C THR A 60 -0.21 6.59 0.80
N THR A 61 0.30 7.61 1.48
CA THR A 61 1.52 8.33 1.08
C THR A 61 2.49 8.37 2.25
N VAL A 62 3.71 7.87 2.04
CA VAL A 62 4.66 7.66 3.15
C VAL A 62 6.11 7.93 2.74
N ILE A 63 6.87 8.60 3.61
CA ILE A 63 8.29 8.90 3.34
C ILE A 63 9.19 7.71 3.73
N THR A 64 9.19 7.26 4.98
CA THR A 64 10.14 6.23 5.47
C THR A 64 9.47 5.20 6.36
N ARG A 65 9.08 4.01 5.82
CA ARG A 65 8.18 3.13 6.59
C ARG A 65 7.99 1.67 6.13
N ARG A 66 7.17 0.96 6.90
CA ARG A 66 6.49 -0.27 6.49
C ARG A 66 4.99 0.00 6.32
N VAL A 67 4.42 -0.38 5.18
CA VAL A 67 2.98 -0.30 4.91
C VAL A 67 2.48 -1.72 4.70
N LYS A 68 1.44 -2.12 5.45
CA LYS A 68 0.68 -3.33 5.18
C LYS A 68 -0.76 -2.97 4.88
N THR A 69 -1.25 -3.39 3.72
CA THR A 69 -2.64 -3.15 3.31
C THR A 69 -3.28 -4.46 2.90
N ASN A 70 -4.43 -4.73 3.50
CA ASN A 70 -5.29 -5.86 3.14
C ASN A 70 -6.62 -5.30 2.67
N LEU A 71 -7.03 -5.67 1.45
CA LEU A 71 -8.30 -5.25 0.86
C LEU A 71 -9.04 -6.47 0.30
N ILE A 72 -10.34 -6.55 0.54
CA ILE A 72 -11.17 -7.58 -0.09
C ILE A 72 -11.63 -7.11 -1.46
N THR A 73 -12.25 -5.93 -1.57
CA THR A 73 -12.78 -5.40 -2.82
C THR A 73 -12.38 -3.92 -2.98
N GLU A 74 -11.80 -3.55 -4.13
CA GLU A 74 -11.62 -2.19 -4.72
C GLU A 74 -10.15 -1.71 -4.97
N ARG A 75 -9.83 -0.42 -4.75
CA ARG A 75 -8.66 0.28 -5.32
C ARG A 75 -7.67 0.71 -4.23
N ILE A 76 -6.42 0.35 -4.43
CA ILE A 76 -5.29 0.78 -3.60
C ILE A 76 -4.38 1.68 -4.41
N LYS A 77 -4.04 2.85 -3.85
CA LYS A 77 -2.92 3.67 -4.31
C LYS A 77 -1.93 3.88 -3.17
N THR A 78 -0.71 3.40 -3.35
CA THR A 78 0.38 3.56 -2.39
C THR A 78 1.54 4.29 -3.05
N THR A 79 2.02 5.34 -2.39
CA THR A 79 3.25 6.05 -2.78
C THR A 79 4.21 6.02 -1.60
N MET A 80 5.43 5.55 -1.83
CA MET A 80 6.44 5.44 -0.80
C MET A 80 7.81 5.93 -1.29
N ILE A 81 8.55 6.68 -0.48
CA ILE A 81 9.92 7.07 -0.81
C ILE A 81 10.86 5.92 -0.44
N THR A 82 10.95 5.55 0.84
CA THR A 82 11.83 4.48 1.32
C THR A 82 11.09 3.49 2.21
N GLY A 83 11.24 2.18 1.98
CA GLY A 83 10.75 1.20 2.94
C GLY A 83 10.28 -0.16 2.43
N ARG A 84 9.20 -0.68 3.02
CA ARG A 84 8.56 -1.93 2.60
C ARG A 84 7.05 -1.79 2.45
N VAL A 85 6.50 -2.23 1.33
CA VAL A 85 5.05 -2.30 1.08
C VAL A 85 4.65 -3.75 0.91
N ASN A 86 3.69 -4.19 1.72
CA ASN A 86 3.02 -5.48 1.55
C ASN A 86 1.54 -5.22 1.29
N THR A 87 1.06 -5.67 0.13
CA THR A 87 -0.31 -5.46 -0.30
C THR A 87 -0.95 -6.80 -0.64
N THR A 88 -2.12 -7.06 -0.09
CA THR A 88 -2.95 -8.23 -0.44
C THR A 88 -4.32 -7.73 -0.87
N VAL A 89 -4.75 -8.11 -2.07
CA VAL A 89 -6.06 -7.75 -2.64
C VAL A 89 -6.74 -9.00 -3.17
N LYS A 90 -7.99 -9.25 -2.76
CA LYS A 90 -8.78 -10.32 -3.38
C LYS A 90 -9.32 -9.89 -4.75
N THR A 91 -10.06 -8.78 -4.80
CA THR A 91 -10.61 -8.20 -6.02
C THR A 91 -10.31 -6.70 -6.09
N GLY A 92 -9.91 -6.20 -7.26
CA GLY A 92 -9.67 -4.77 -7.47
C GLY A 92 -8.27 -4.35 -7.95
N ARG A 93 -8.04 -3.03 -8.04
CA ARG A 93 -6.85 -2.44 -8.68
C ARG A 93 -5.79 -1.99 -7.68
N VAL A 94 -4.54 -2.38 -7.91
CA VAL A 94 -3.40 -1.93 -7.11
C VAL A 94 -2.48 -1.04 -7.92
N LYS A 95 -2.20 0.17 -7.41
CA LYS A 95 -1.13 1.03 -7.91
C LYS A 95 -0.13 1.33 -6.81
N THR A 96 1.11 0.90 -6.98
CA THR A 96 2.21 1.16 -6.04
C THR A 96 3.34 1.90 -6.75
N THR A 97 3.79 3.01 -6.16
CA THR A 97 4.99 3.72 -6.59
C THR A 97 5.97 3.76 -5.43
N MET A 98 7.19 3.31 -5.65
CA MET A 98 8.26 3.28 -4.65
C MET A 98 9.56 3.82 -5.23
N ILE A 99 10.28 4.65 -4.48
CA ILE A 99 11.63 5.10 -4.87
C ILE A 99 12.66 4.04 -4.47
N THR A 100 12.76 3.72 -3.19
CA THR A 100 13.74 2.73 -2.67
C THR A 100 13.08 1.72 -1.74
N GLY A 101 13.27 0.40 -1.96
CA GLY A 101 12.86 -0.59 -0.95
C GLY A 101 12.39 -1.95 -1.47
N ARG A 102 11.38 -2.52 -0.80
CA ARG A 102 10.77 -3.81 -1.21
C ARG A 102 9.25 -3.70 -1.33
N VAL A 103 8.72 -4.18 -2.45
CA VAL A 103 7.27 -4.33 -2.67
C VAL A 103 6.94 -5.81 -2.77
N LYS A 104 5.97 -6.25 -1.97
CA LYS A 104 5.33 -7.56 -2.13
C LYS A 104 3.84 -7.36 -2.35
N THR A 105 3.33 -7.84 -3.47
CA THR A 105 1.92 -7.71 -3.84
C THR A 105 1.34 -9.07 -4.18
N THR A 106 0.17 -9.39 -3.62
CA THR A 106 -0.62 -10.57 -3.97
C THR A 106 -2.01 -10.13 -4.41
N VAL A 107 -2.42 -10.50 -5.63
CA VAL A 107 -3.73 -10.17 -6.20
C VAL A 107 -4.37 -11.41 -6.81
N ILE A 108 -5.69 -11.60 -6.63
CA ILE A 108 -6.40 -12.82 -7.08
C ILE A 108 -7.21 -12.61 -8.38
N THR A 109 -7.61 -11.39 -8.77
CA THR A 109 -8.59 -11.25 -9.89
C THR A 109 -8.49 -10.00 -10.77
N GLU A 110 -7.50 -9.11 -10.62
CA GLU A 110 -7.56 -7.79 -11.30
C GLU A 110 -6.19 -7.14 -11.64
N ARG A 111 -6.14 -5.81 -11.83
CA ARG A 111 -4.97 -5.03 -12.29
C ARG A 111 -3.98 -4.73 -11.19
N VAL A 112 -2.70 -4.88 -11.52
CA VAL A 112 -1.57 -4.43 -10.70
C VAL A 112 -0.68 -3.53 -11.55
N LYS A 113 -0.32 -2.36 -11.02
CA LYS A 113 0.71 -1.49 -11.58
C LYS A 113 1.70 -1.13 -10.49
N ILE A 114 2.95 -1.55 -10.66
CA ILE A 114 4.02 -1.31 -9.69
C ILE A 114 5.17 -0.59 -10.40
N THR A 115 5.60 0.52 -9.82
CA THR A 115 6.79 1.26 -10.26
C THR A 115 7.76 1.30 -9.08
N VAL A 116 8.97 0.77 -9.27
CA VAL A 116 10.05 0.81 -8.27
C VAL A 116 11.32 1.28 -8.93
N ILE A 117 11.92 2.36 -8.41
CA ILE A 117 13.17 2.93 -8.97
C ILE A 117 14.38 2.10 -8.53
N THR A 118 14.45 1.73 -7.25
CA THR A 118 15.55 0.91 -6.71
C THR A 118 15.02 -0.06 -5.67
N GLY A 119 15.19 -1.36 -5.87
CA GLY A 119 14.71 -2.30 -4.88
C GLY A 119 14.40 -3.70 -5.37
N ARG A 120 13.47 -4.36 -4.67
CA ARG A 120 12.95 -5.68 -5.05
C ARG A 120 11.44 -5.64 -5.17
N VAL A 121 10.93 -6.33 -6.17
CA VAL A 121 9.49 -6.49 -6.41
C VAL A 121 9.16 -7.97 -6.50
N GLU A 122 8.27 -8.41 -5.61
CA GLU A 122 7.62 -9.72 -5.69
C GLU A 122 6.13 -9.48 -5.97
N THR A 123 5.64 -10.02 -7.08
CA THR A 123 4.21 -9.95 -7.41
C THR A 123 3.70 -11.35 -7.70
N ILE A 124 2.66 -11.74 -6.97
CA ILE A 124 1.91 -12.97 -7.20
C ILE A 124 0.55 -12.54 -7.72
N VAL A 125 0.21 -13.01 -8.92
CA VAL A 125 -1.13 -12.81 -9.47
C VAL A 125 -1.71 -14.17 -9.80
N GLU A 126 -2.77 -14.51 -9.10
CA GLU A 126 -3.66 -15.63 -9.40
C GLU A 126 -4.69 -15.09 -10.39
N TRP A 127 -4.97 -15.77 -11.50
CA TRP A 127 -5.81 -15.24 -12.58
C TRP A 127 -6.96 -16.18 -12.89
N LYS A 128 -8.10 -15.62 -13.32
CA LYS A 128 -9.14 -16.35 -14.09
C LYS A 128 -9.18 -16.01 -15.60
N SER A 129 -8.41 -15.03 -16.10
CA SER A 129 -8.29 -14.73 -17.56
C SER A 129 -7.05 -13.89 -17.91
N LYS A 130 -6.58 -13.99 -19.17
CA LYS A 130 -5.25 -13.58 -19.71
C LYS A 130 -5.13 -12.09 -20.09
N ASP A 131 -6.23 -11.37 -20.30
CA ASP A 131 -6.27 -10.04 -20.95
C ASP A 131 -5.76 -8.86 -20.08
N HIS A 132 -5.44 -9.09 -18.81
CA HIS A 132 -5.09 -8.02 -17.86
C HIS A 132 -3.60 -7.91 -17.50
N ILE A 133 -2.76 -8.82 -18.00
CA ILE A 133 -1.35 -8.95 -17.59
C ILE A 133 -0.48 -7.80 -18.15
N ASP A 134 -0.79 -7.31 -19.36
CA ASP A 134 0.10 -6.40 -20.09
C ASP A 134 0.22 -5.00 -19.45
N ASP A 135 -0.76 -4.57 -18.63
CA ASP A 135 -0.77 -3.28 -17.92
C ASP A 135 0.20 -3.25 -16.70
N CYS A 136 0.77 -4.41 -16.34
CA CYS A 136 1.67 -4.58 -15.19
C CYS A 136 3.12 -4.15 -15.48
N MET A 137 3.49 -4.06 -16.75
CA MET A 137 4.88 -3.93 -17.21
C MET A 137 5.21 -2.49 -17.63
N SER A 138 5.78 -1.71 -16.73
CA SER A 138 6.48 -0.46 -17.08
C SER A 138 7.96 -0.65 -16.72
N LYS A 139 8.79 -0.94 -17.74
CA LYS A 139 10.25 -1.01 -17.64
C LYS A 139 10.79 0.31 -17.08
N GLU A 140 11.67 0.23 -16.08
CA GLU A 140 12.98 0.90 -16.04
C GLU A 140 13.77 0.49 -14.78
N HIS A 141 14.92 -0.15 -15.03
CA HIS A 141 16.05 -0.45 -14.14
C HIS A 141 15.78 -1.07 -12.74
N SER A 142 15.43 -2.36 -12.70
CA SER A 142 15.69 -3.19 -11.50
C SER A 142 15.85 -4.67 -11.87
N ASP A 143 17.08 -5.18 -11.79
CA ASP A 143 17.53 -6.51 -12.25
C ASP A 143 17.03 -7.71 -11.40
N ASN A 144 15.87 -7.64 -10.76
CA ASN A 144 15.41 -8.71 -9.87
C ASN A 144 13.89 -8.79 -9.73
N TRP A 145 13.19 -8.85 -10.87
CA TRP A 145 11.75 -9.15 -10.91
C TRP A 145 11.54 -10.66 -10.92
N LYS A 146 10.75 -11.19 -9.98
CA LYS A 146 10.22 -12.56 -10.04
C LYS A 146 8.70 -12.51 -10.04
N THR A 147 8.12 -12.90 -11.17
CA THR A 147 6.68 -13.10 -11.31
C THR A 147 6.42 -14.59 -11.11
N LEU A 148 5.74 -14.96 -10.02
CA LEU A 148 5.27 -16.32 -9.83
C LEU A 148 3.82 -16.36 -10.29
N LEU A 149 3.62 -16.93 -11.47
CA LEU A 149 2.30 -17.22 -12.03
C LEU A 149 1.92 -18.63 -11.56
N THR A 150 0.94 -18.73 -10.66
CA THR A 150 0.26 -20.00 -10.40
C THR A 150 -0.98 -20.01 -11.27
N ARG A 151 -0.97 -20.84 -12.31
CA ARG A 151 -2.17 -21.19 -13.08
C ARG A 151 -2.75 -22.44 -12.42
N GLU A 152 -4.04 -22.42 -12.08
CA GLU A 152 -4.86 -23.64 -12.09
C GLU A 152 -5.26 -23.97 -13.52
#